data_AF-A0A1I1MLJ6-F1
#
_entry.id   AF-A0A1I1MLJ6-F1
#
_cell.length_a   1.000
_cell.length_b   1.000
_cell.length_c   1.000
_cell.angle_alpha   90.00
_cell.angle_beta   90.00
_cell.angle_gamma   90.00
#
_symmetry.space_group_name_H-M   'P 1'
#
loop_
_entity.id
_entity.type
_entity.pdbx_description
1 polymer ?
#
loop_
_entity_poly.entity_id
_entity_poly.type
_entity_poly.pdbx_seq_one_letter_code
_entity_poly.pdbx_strand_id
1 'polypeptide(L)'
;MPLSPPANRTLRHRRAITAEAYAREDGLWDIEARLTDTKPRDIELAGGGIRPIGQPLHDLWLRVTIDLRMNVVDAEACSDWVPYPTHCDTIGPAYRKLIGLNLTKGFRKAVRERLSGVSGCTHLTELAGVLPTAAIQAFAGDVFNVRDGATVNDPNPEPPYQLHGCHALHFEGEVVRQFYPRWYGYQPAPKAGAAASSSQTASRVDAPASGDDTLAHRPNGTSG
;
A
#
# COMPACT_ATOMS: atom_id res chain seq x y z
N MET A 1 8.03 -7.06 25.18
CA MET A 1 7.23 -7.31 23.97
C MET A 1 6.03 -8.15 24.38
N PRO A 2 4.78 -7.71 24.16
CA PRO A 2 3.57 -8.41 24.62
C PRO A 2 3.17 -9.59 23.71
N LEU A 3 4.15 -10.32 23.16
CA LEU A 3 3.92 -11.54 22.39
C LEU A 3 4.44 -12.73 23.18
N SER A 4 4.05 -13.95 22.79
CA SER A 4 4.59 -15.17 23.38
C SER A 4 6.13 -15.23 23.29
N PRO A 5 6.80 -15.95 24.23
CA PRO A 5 8.24 -16.10 24.17
C PRO A 5 8.68 -16.69 22.82
N PRO A 6 9.61 -16.04 22.10
CA PRO A 6 10.10 -16.56 20.83
C PRO A 6 11.09 -17.71 21.03
N ALA A 7 11.25 -18.54 20.02
CA ALA A 7 12.39 -19.45 19.93
C ALA A 7 13.72 -18.67 19.85
N ASN A 8 14.83 -19.34 20.18
CA ASN A 8 16.17 -18.80 20.06
C ASN A 8 16.44 -18.27 18.64
N ARG A 9 16.90 -17.02 18.54
CA ARG A 9 17.08 -16.32 17.25
C ARG A 9 18.16 -15.24 17.35
N THR A 10 18.72 -14.88 16.20
CA THR A 10 19.71 -13.79 16.07
C THR A 10 19.16 -12.70 15.15
N LEU A 11 19.34 -11.43 15.51
CA LEU A 11 18.96 -10.32 14.65
C LEU A 11 19.80 -10.37 13.36
N ARG A 12 19.14 -10.27 12.19
CA ARG A 12 19.82 -10.23 10.88
C ARG A 12 19.60 -8.94 10.11
N HIS A 13 18.50 -8.27 10.38
CA HIS A 13 18.08 -7.07 9.69
C HIS A 13 17.07 -6.33 10.55
N ARG A 14 17.11 -4.99 10.49
CA ARG A 14 16.10 -4.13 11.08
C ARG A 14 15.63 -3.17 10.00
N ARG A 15 14.33 -3.15 9.77
CA ARG A 15 13.64 -2.11 9.02
C ARG A 15 12.82 -1.28 9.99
N ALA A 16 12.88 0.03 9.83
CA ALA A 16 11.97 0.97 10.48
C ALA A 16 11.26 1.77 9.39
N ILE A 17 9.95 1.94 9.54
CA ILE A 17 9.17 2.87 8.73
C ILE A 17 8.52 3.85 9.70
N THR A 18 8.75 5.14 9.48
CA THR A 18 8.03 6.21 10.17
C THR A 18 7.10 6.89 9.16
N ALA A 19 5.95 7.35 9.64
CA ALA A 19 5.03 8.16 8.87
C ALA A 19 4.52 9.28 9.77
N GLU A 20 4.68 10.52 9.32
CA GLU A 20 4.33 11.74 10.02
C GLU A 20 3.38 12.55 9.14
N ALA A 21 2.44 13.26 9.77
CA ALA A 21 1.43 14.04 9.06
C ALA A 21 1.44 15.48 9.60
N TYR A 22 1.43 16.44 8.70
CA TYR A 22 1.53 17.86 9.01
C TYR A 22 0.40 18.62 8.31
N ALA A 23 -0.41 19.34 9.08
CA ALA A 23 -1.31 20.34 8.53
C ALA A 23 -0.49 21.57 8.09
N ARG A 24 -0.74 22.08 6.89
CA ARG A 24 -0.08 23.26 6.34
C ARG A 24 -0.94 24.51 6.50
N GLU A 25 -0.29 25.67 6.51
CA GLU A 25 -0.96 26.98 6.61
C GLU A 25 -1.84 27.29 5.38
N ASP A 26 -1.56 26.67 4.23
CA ASP A 26 -2.35 26.80 3.00
C ASP A 26 -3.56 25.86 2.92
N GLY A 27 -3.86 25.13 4.00
CA GLY A 27 -4.98 24.21 4.09
C GLY A 27 -4.75 22.84 3.44
N LEU A 28 -3.54 22.57 2.94
CA LEU A 28 -3.10 21.24 2.50
C LEU A 28 -2.48 20.46 3.66
N TRP A 29 -2.16 19.20 3.41
CA TRP A 29 -1.48 18.34 4.38
C TRP A 29 -0.30 17.63 3.74
N ASP A 30 0.83 17.58 4.44
CA ASP A 30 1.97 16.75 4.03
C ASP A 30 1.97 15.45 4.84
N ILE A 31 2.12 14.33 4.13
CA ILE A 31 2.34 13.01 4.73
C ILE A 31 3.75 12.59 4.35
N GLU A 32 4.63 12.55 5.33
CA GLU A 32 6.05 12.22 5.18
C GLU A 32 6.29 10.82 5.70
N ALA A 33 6.86 9.97 4.87
CA ALA A 33 7.25 8.64 5.27
C ALA A 33 8.75 8.44 5.04
N ARG A 34 9.39 7.75 5.98
CA ARG A 34 10.81 7.40 5.90
C ARG A 34 10.97 5.91 6.11
N LEU A 35 11.81 5.27 5.28
CA LEU A 35 12.24 3.89 5.46
C LEU A 35 13.73 3.86 5.76
N THR A 36 14.09 3.26 6.89
CA THR A 36 15.49 3.02 7.27
C THR A 36 15.75 1.54 7.47
N ASP A 37 16.71 1.01 6.74
CA ASP A 37 17.17 -0.37 6.83
C ASP A 37 18.55 -0.42 7.44
N THR A 38 18.78 -1.23 8.47
CA THR A 38 20.10 -1.43 9.10
C THR A 38 20.40 -2.92 9.24
N LYS A 39 21.68 -3.26 9.41
CA LYS A 39 22.14 -4.62 9.72
C LYS A 39 23.02 -4.60 10.98
N PRO A 40 22.97 -5.65 11.82
CA PRO A 40 23.80 -5.79 13.01
C PRO A 40 25.20 -6.34 12.66
N ARG A 41 25.72 -5.96 11.50
CA ARG A 41 27.04 -6.33 10.98
C ARG A 41 27.43 -5.35 9.87
N ASP A 42 28.71 -5.32 9.57
CA ASP A 42 29.23 -4.65 8.39
C ASP A 42 28.65 -5.27 7.11
N ILE A 43 28.52 -4.42 6.08
CA ILE A 43 27.97 -4.79 4.78
C ILE A 43 28.98 -4.39 3.72
N GLU A 44 29.49 -5.37 2.99
CA GLU A 44 30.24 -5.14 1.76
C GLU A 44 29.29 -4.60 0.69
N LEU A 45 29.63 -3.44 0.13
CA LEU A 45 28.89 -2.80 -0.96
C LEU A 45 29.52 -3.19 -2.29
N ALA A 46 28.71 -3.20 -3.36
CA ALA A 46 29.18 -3.60 -4.69
C ALA A 46 30.32 -2.72 -5.25
N GLY A 47 30.47 -1.49 -4.75
CA GLY A 47 31.60 -0.60 -5.08
C GLY A 47 32.89 -0.84 -4.29
N GLY A 48 32.98 -1.95 -3.53
CA GLY A 48 34.18 -2.30 -2.74
C GLY A 48 34.28 -1.59 -1.38
N GLY A 49 33.34 -0.70 -1.05
CA GLY A 49 33.24 -0.05 0.25
C GLY A 49 32.56 -0.91 1.31
N ILE A 50 32.75 -0.55 2.58
CA ILE A 50 32.05 -1.17 3.72
C ILE A 50 31.03 -0.16 4.27
N ARG A 51 29.79 -0.61 4.46
CA ARG A 51 28.80 0.06 5.33
C ARG A 51 28.99 -0.47 6.75
N PRO A 52 29.43 0.35 7.71
CA PRO A 52 29.62 -0.10 9.08
C PRO A 52 28.32 -0.58 9.72
N ILE A 53 28.43 -1.50 10.67
CA ILE A 53 27.34 -1.93 11.55
C ILE A 53 26.55 -0.73 12.09
N GLY A 54 25.22 -0.85 12.08
CA GLY A 54 24.32 0.17 12.61
C GLY A 54 24.08 1.36 11.68
N GLN A 55 24.91 1.59 10.66
CA GLN A 55 24.62 2.60 9.63
C GLN A 55 23.47 2.13 8.71
N PRO A 56 22.61 3.04 8.24
CA PRO A 56 21.56 2.71 7.28
C PRO A 56 22.17 2.06 6.05
N LEU A 57 21.60 0.98 5.52
CA LEU A 57 21.81 0.48 4.16
C LEU A 57 20.91 1.24 3.18
N HIS A 58 19.63 1.40 3.57
CA HIS A 58 18.67 2.26 2.93
C HIS A 58 18.23 3.34 3.92
N ASP A 59 18.11 4.56 3.43
CA ASP A 59 17.48 5.66 4.14
C ASP A 59 16.78 6.52 3.09
N LEU A 60 15.47 6.38 3.03
CA LEU A 60 14.65 6.79 1.90
C LEU A 60 13.44 7.57 2.41
N TRP A 61 13.10 8.64 1.71
CA TRP A 61 11.97 9.49 2.04
C TRP A 61 10.97 9.54 0.90
N LEU A 62 9.70 9.61 1.28
CA LEU A 62 8.59 9.88 0.38
C LEU A 62 7.65 10.87 1.07
N ARG A 63 7.43 12.02 0.46
CA ARG A 63 6.44 13.01 0.87
C ARG A 63 5.34 13.08 -0.18
N VAL A 64 4.09 13.10 0.28
CA VAL A 64 2.95 13.49 -0.55
C VAL A 64 2.23 14.65 0.10
N THR A 65 1.86 15.64 -0.69
CA THR A 65 0.94 16.70 -0.29
C THR A 65 -0.46 16.30 -0.73
N ILE A 66 -1.44 16.39 0.17
CA ILE A 66 -2.84 16.06 -0.09
C ILE A 66 -3.78 17.21 0.21
N ASP A 67 -4.88 17.27 -0.53
CA ASP A 67 -6.03 18.11 -0.19
C ASP A 67 -6.94 17.43 0.87
N LEU A 68 -7.95 18.16 1.35
CA LEU A 68 -8.93 17.64 2.33
C LEU A 68 -9.79 16.48 1.79
N ARG A 69 -9.78 16.25 0.47
CA ARG A 69 -10.43 15.10 -0.17
C ARG A 69 -9.47 13.92 -0.36
N MET A 70 -8.26 14.00 0.20
CA MET A 70 -7.17 13.03 0.12
C MET A 70 -6.64 12.79 -1.30
N ASN A 71 -6.79 13.76 -2.20
CA ASN A 71 -6.12 13.73 -3.51
C ASN A 71 -4.67 14.19 -3.32
N VAL A 72 -3.74 13.46 -3.93
CA VAL A 72 -2.33 13.84 -3.97
C VAL A 72 -2.17 14.99 -4.97
N VAL A 73 -1.77 16.15 -4.48
CA VAL A 73 -1.54 17.37 -5.27
C VAL A 73 -0.06 17.60 -5.57
N ASP A 74 0.84 17.06 -4.73
CA ASP A 74 2.28 17.02 -5.00
C ASP A 74 2.92 15.76 -4.39
N ALA A 75 4.09 15.37 -4.92
CA ALA A 75 4.86 14.24 -4.42
C ALA A 75 6.36 14.40 -4.69
N GLU A 76 7.17 14.05 -3.70
CA GLU A 76 8.63 14.07 -3.76
C GLU A 76 9.21 12.82 -3.08
N ALA A 77 10.30 12.30 -3.63
CA ALA A 77 11.05 11.21 -3.02
C ALA A 77 12.55 11.46 -3.14
N CYS A 78 13.29 11.14 -2.07
CA CYS A 78 14.74 11.19 -2.06
C CYS A 78 15.33 9.96 -1.35
N SER A 79 16.61 9.72 -1.60
CA SER A 79 17.34 8.55 -1.12
C SER A 79 18.69 8.98 -0.56
N ASP A 80 18.78 9.17 0.75
CA ASP A 80 20.01 9.63 1.41
C ASP A 80 21.06 8.52 1.51
N TRP A 81 20.61 7.28 1.73
CA TRP A 81 21.47 6.11 1.79
C TRP A 81 20.94 5.01 0.88
N VAL A 82 21.83 4.49 0.04
CA VAL A 82 21.54 3.39 -0.91
C VAL A 82 22.72 2.42 -1.02
N PRO A 83 22.48 1.17 -1.45
CA PRO A 83 23.53 0.20 -1.75
C PRO A 83 24.25 0.47 -3.08
N TYR A 84 23.60 1.16 -4.02
CA TYR A 84 24.14 1.52 -5.34
C TYR A 84 23.99 3.03 -5.57
N PRO A 85 24.92 3.86 -5.05
CA PRO A 85 24.92 5.30 -5.29
C PRO A 85 25.01 5.62 -6.79
N THR A 86 24.49 6.77 -7.20
CA THR A 86 24.31 7.21 -8.61
C THR A 86 23.36 6.35 -9.46
N HIS A 87 22.67 5.38 -8.87
CA HIS A 87 21.74 4.47 -9.54
C HIS A 87 20.41 4.35 -8.80
N CYS A 88 20.42 4.02 -7.51
CA CYS A 88 19.18 3.89 -6.72
C CYS A 88 18.57 5.25 -6.35
N ASP A 89 19.42 6.25 -6.16
CA ASP A 89 19.12 7.64 -5.79
C ASP A 89 18.59 8.47 -6.96
N THR A 90 18.60 7.95 -8.19
CA THR A 90 18.12 8.67 -9.38
C THR A 90 16.63 8.46 -9.66
N ILE A 91 15.96 7.54 -8.96
CA ILE A 91 14.56 7.17 -9.23
C ILE A 91 13.54 8.13 -8.62
N GLY A 92 13.95 9.03 -7.72
CA GLY A 92 13.09 9.97 -6.99
C GLY A 92 12.04 10.67 -7.88
N PRO A 93 12.43 11.27 -9.02
CA PRO A 93 11.50 11.95 -9.93
C PRO A 93 10.34 11.08 -10.45
N ALA A 94 10.50 9.74 -10.52
CA ALA A 94 9.43 8.84 -10.96
C ALA A 94 8.22 8.87 -10.02
N TYR A 95 8.41 9.19 -8.74
CA TYR A 95 7.34 9.21 -7.73
C TYR A 95 6.38 10.40 -7.90
N ARG A 96 6.69 11.37 -8.77
CA ARG A 96 5.70 12.38 -9.20
C ARG A 96 4.47 11.76 -9.88
N LYS A 97 4.55 10.51 -10.35
CA LYS A 97 3.40 9.72 -10.85
C LYS A 97 2.31 9.45 -9.79
N LEU A 98 2.57 9.75 -8.52
CA LEU A 98 1.57 9.70 -7.44
C LEU A 98 0.58 10.88 -7.51
N ILE A 99 0.95 11.99 -8.14
CA ILE A 99 0.09 13.17 -8.28
C ILE A 99 -1.17 12.80 -9.06
N GLY A 100 -2.33 13.24 -8.56
CA GLY A 100 -3.64 12.91 -9.10
C GLY A 100 -4.24 11.59 -8.60
N LEU A 101 -3.47 10.78 -7.85
CA LEU A 101 -4.05 9.64 -7.12
C LEU A 101 -4.80 10.13 -5.89
N ASN A 102 -5.71 9.30 -5.38
CA ASN A 102 -6.43 9.56 -4.14
C ASN A 102 -6.13 8.46 -3.12
N LEU A 103 -5.77 8.83 -1.90
CA LEU A 103 -5.30 7.89 -0.88
C LEU A 103 -6.35 6.85 -0.46
N THR A 104 -7.64 7.15 -0.58
CA THR A 104 -8.73 6.23 -0.20
C THR A 104 -9.35 5.49 -1.39
N LYS A 105 -9.13 5.97 -2.63
CA LYS A 105 -9.76 5.42 -3.85
C LYS A 105 -8.75 4.62 -4.68
N GLY A 106 -8.52 3.36 -4.29
CA GLY A 106 -7.70 2.43 -5.07
C GLY A 106 -6.20 2.75 -5.10
N PHE A 107 -5.71 3.64 -4.23
CA PHE A 107 -4.33 4.13 -4.19
C PHE A 107 -3.28 3.01 -4.35
N ARG A 108 -3.34 1.98 -3.49
CA ARG A 108 -2.35 0.89 -3.48
C ARG A 108 -2.30 0.11 -4.79
N LYS A 109 -3.44 -0.07 -5.46
CA LYS A 109 -3.50 -0.71 -6.78
C LYS A 109 -2.86 0.20 -7.84
N ALA A 110 -3.26 1.48 -7.84
CA ALA A 110 -2.76 2.49 -8.77
C ALA A 110 -1.24 2.72 -8.64
N VAL A 111 -0.69 2.67 -7.42
CA VAL A 111 0.76 2.72 -7.16
C VAL A 111 1.46 1.53 -7.81
N ARG A 112 0.98 0.30 -7.60
CA ARG A 112 1.58 -0.90 -8.20
C ARG A 112 1.55 -0.85 -9.72
N GLU A 113 0.47 -0.35 -10.32
CA GLU A 113 0.37 -0.21 -11.79
C GLU A 113 1.42 0.76 -12.37
N ARG A 114 1.80 1.81 -11.62
CA ARG A 114 2.68 2.88 -12.12
C ARG A 114 4.16 2.70 -11.75
N LEU A 115 4.43 2.05 -10.61
CA LEU A 115 5.72 2.09 -9.91
C LEU A 115 6.19 0.69 -9.44
N SER A 116 5.71 -0.38 -10.06
CA SER A 116 6.22 -1.75 -9.83
C SER A 116 7.38 -2.10 -10.76
N GLY A 117 8.13 -3.13 -10.38
CA GLY A 117 9.29 -3.60 -11.13
C GLY A 117 10.32 -2.48 -11.34
N VAL A 118 10.84 -2.38 -12.56
CA VAL A 118 11.86 -1.37 -12.93
C VAL A 118 11.33 0.06 -13.01
N SER A 119 10.00 0.26 -12.94
CA SER A 119 9.39 1.60 -13.03
C SER A 119 9.45 2.40 -11.72
N GLY A 120 9.85 1.75 -10.62
CA GLY A 120 10.01 2.36 -9.31
C GLY A 120 11.08 1.63 -8.50
N CYS A 121 11.22 2.01 -7.25
CA CYS A 121 12.05 1.29 -6.28
C CYS A 121 11.13 0.47 -5.36
N THR A 122 11.46 -0.80 -5.12
CA THR A 122 10.69 -1.67 -4.21
C THR A 122 10.45 -0.98 -2.86
N HIS A 123 11.47 -0.32 -2.31
CA HIS A 123 11.40 0.32 -0.99
C HIS A 123 10.49 1.55 -0.97
N LEU A 124 10.64 2.48 -1.92
CA LEU A 124 9.76 3.67 -1.98
C LEU A 124 8.32 3.28 -2.35
N THR A 125 8.12 2.23 -3.17
CA THR A 125 6.79 1.71 -3.50
C THR A 125 6.13 1.01 -2.31
N GLU A 126 6.89 0.31 -1.47
CA GLU A 126 6.43 -0.19 -0.17
C GLU A 126 6.05 0.96 0.77
N LEU A 127 6.89 2.00 0.83
CA LEU A 127 6.68 3.18 1.67
C LEU A 127 5.39 3.93 1.29
N ALA A 128 5.06 4.03 0.01
CA ALA A 128 3.77 4.54 -0.44
C ALA A 128 2.58 3.76 0.15
N GLY A 129 2.76 2.48 0.46
CA GLY A 129 1.73 1.61 1.02
C GLY A 129 1.23 2.02 2.41
N VAL A 130 2.02 2.74 3.21
CA VAL A 130 1.63 3.19 4.56
C VAL A 130 0.90 4.54 4.57
N LEU A 131 1.06 5.34 3.51
CA LEU A 131 0.50 6.71 3.43
C LEU A 131 -1.01 6.77 3.66
N PRO A 132 -1.86 5.91 3.05
CA PRO A 132 -3.30 6.03 3.21
C PRO A 132 -3.77 5.93 4.66
N THR A 133 -3.24 4.96 5.40
CA THR A 133 -3.66 4.72 6.78
C THR A 133 -3.11 5.78 7.72
N ALA A 134 -1.87 6.25 7.50
CA ALA A 134 -1.31 7.37 8.28
C ALA A 134 -2.16 8.64 8.09
N ALA A 135 -2.49 8.98 6.84
CA ALA A 135 -3.32 10.15 6.53
C ALA A 135 -4.74 10.04 7.11
N ILE A 136 -5.39 8.87 7.01
CA ILE A 136 -6.73 8.68 7.59
C ILE A 136 -6.73 8.86 9.10
N GLN A 137 -5.70 8.35 9.79
CA GLN A 137 -5.60 8.50 11.24
C GLN A 137 -5.26 9.94 11.65
N ALA A 138 -4.46 10.65 10.86
CA ALA A 138 -4.20 12.08 11.09
C ALA A 138 -5.43 12.95 10.86
N PHE A 139 -6.25 12.64 9.85
CA PHE A 139 -7.48 13.38 9.55
C PHE A 139 -8.60 13.13 10.57
N ALA A 140 -8.52 12.05 11.33
CA ALA A 140 -9.52 11.65 12.32
C ALA A 140 -9.62 12.70 13.44
N GLY A 141 -10.73 13.43 13.50
CA GLY A 141 -10.95 14.48 14.51
C GLY A 141 -10.67 15.90 14.03
N ASP A 142 -9.77 16.08 13.04
CA ASP A 142 -9.45 17.40 12.47
C ASP A 142 -10.24 17.68 11.18
N VAL A 143 -10.27 16.71 10.27
CA VAL A 143 -10.96 16.82 8.96
C VAL A 143 -12.20 15.94 8.93
N PHE A 144 -12.09 14.72 9.46
CA PHE A 144 -13.21 13.81 9.57
C PHE A 144 -13.85 13.94 10.95
N ASN A 145 -15.17 14.17 10.97
CA ASN A 145 -15.90 14.11 12.22
C ASN A 145 -16.01 12.65 12.68
N VAL A 146 -15.26 12.31 13.73
CA VAL A 146 -15.25 10.97 14.34
C VAL A 146 -16.20 10.86 15.52
N ARG A 147 -16.79 11.96 15.99
CA ARG A 147 -17.78 11.90 17.06
C ARG A 147 -19.13 11.61 16.46
N ASP A 148 -19.87 10.73 17.11
CA ASP A 148 -21.30 10.62 16.87
C ASP A 148 -21.88 12.00 17.24
N GLY A 149 -22.47 12.71 16.29
CA GLY A 149 -23.20 13.95 16.51
C GLY A 149 -24.49 13.70 17.30
N ALA A 150 -24.47 12.80 18.29
CA ALA A 150 -25.57 12.33 19.11
C ALA A 150 -26.11 13.40 20.07
N THR A 151 -26.20 14.65 19.59
CA THR A 151 -27.39 15.42 19.90
C THR A 151 -28.56 14.79 19.15
N VAL A 152 -29.70 14.67 19.82
CA VAL A 152 -30.94 14.05 19.32
C VAL A 152 -31.45 14.67 17.99
N ASN A 153 -30.81 15.74 17.53
CA ASN A 153 -31.20 16.54 16.37
C ASN A 153 -30.19 16.55 15.21
N ASP A 154 -29.13 15.72 15.20
CA ASP A 154 -28.25 15.63 14.03
C ASP A 154 -28.90 14.77 12.93
N PRO A 155 -29.31 15.38 11.79
CA PRO A 155 -30.03 14.71 10.73
C PRO A 155 -29.14 13.80 9.87
N ASN A 156 -27.84 13.67 10.17
CA ASN A 156 -26.94 12.87 9.33
C ASN A 156 -27.43 11.40 9.26
N PRO A 157 -27.82 10.91 8.06
CA PRO A 157 -28.41 9.58 7.93
C PRO A 157 -27.35 8.47 7.89
N GLU A 158 -26.07 8.80 7.85
CA GLU A 158 -24.97 7.84 7.67
C GLU A 158 -24.08 7.71 8.92
N PRO A 159 -23.57 6.49 9.21
CA PRO A 159 -22.66 6.27 10.33
C PRO A 159 -21.33 7.00 10.15
N PRO A 160 -20.64 7.38 11.25
CA PRO A 160 -19.26 7.87 11.18
C PRO A 160 -18.35 6.92 10.39
N TYR A 161 -17.44 7.49 9.59
CA TYR A 161 -16.67 6.74 8.58
C TYR A 161 -15.83 5.59 9.17
N GLN A 162 -15.42 5.69 10.44
CA GLN A 162 -14.60 4.69 11.10
C GLN A 162 -15.40 3.43 11.52
N LEU A 163 -16.73 3.51 11.58
CA LEU A 163 -17.56 2.37 11.94
C LEU A 163 -17.53 1.31 10.82
N HIS A 164 -17.45 0.06 11.22
CA HIS A 164 -17.24 -1.11 10.37
C HIS A 164 -15.95 -1.07 9.53
N GLY A 165 -15.02 -0.17 9.87
CA GLY A 165 -13.69 -0.05 9.25
C GLY A 165 -12.59 -0.84 9.97
N CYS A 166 -12.83 -1.33 11.19
CA CYS A 166 -11.86 -2.12 11.95
C CYS A 166 -12.53 -3.18 12.83
N HIS A 167 -11.72 -4.10 13.35
CA HIS A 167 -12.21 -5.21 14.18
C HIS A 167 -12.98 -4.74 15.43
N ALA A 168 -12.57 -3.64 16.07
CA ALA A 168 -13.24 -3.17 17.28
C ALA A 168 -14.55 -2.42 16.97
N LEU A 169 -14.66 -1.77 15.82
CA LEU A 169 -15.78 -0.87 15.48
C LEU A 169 -16.80 -1.49 14.52
N HIS A 170 -16.88 -2.82 14.41
CA HIS A 170 -17.92 -3.47 13.59
C HIS A 170 -19.32 -3.25 14.18
N PHE A 171 -20.33 -3.10 13.32
CA PHE A 171 -21.69 -2.70 13.71
C PHE A 171 -22.37 -3.65 14.72
N GLU A 172 -21.97 -4.92 14.75
CA GLU A 172 -22.49 -5.94 15.66
C GLU A 172 -21.64 -6.08 16.94
N GLY A 173 -20.64 -5.22 17.12
CA GLY A 173 -19.65 -5.33 18.18
C GLY A 173 -20.06 -4.61 19.47
N GLU A 174 -19.53 -5.09 20.59
CA GLU A 174 -19.79 -4.54 21.92
C GLU A 174 -19.37 -3.07 22.03
N VAL A 175 -18.27 -2.68 21.40
CA VAL A 175 -17.83 -1.28 21.37
C VAL A 175 -18.85 -0.38 20.67
N VAL A 176 -19.40 -0.81 19.53
CA VAL A 176 -20.47 -0.05 18.84
C VAL A 176 -21.73 -0.03 19.69
N ARG A 177 -22.12 -1.16 20.30
CA ARG A 177 -23.29 -1.24 21.19
C ARG A 177 -23.20 -0.24 22.36
N GLN A 178 -22.03 -0.10 22.96
CA GLN A 178 -21.83 0.74 24.15
C GLN A 178 -21.61 2.21 23.80
N PHE A 179 -20.78 2.50 22.79
CA PHE A 179 -20.30 3.87 22.52
C PHE A 179 -20.97 4.53 21.32
N TYR A 180 -21.61 3.76 20.44
CA TYR A 180 -22.32 4.22 19.23
C TYR A 180 -23.68 3.52 19.06
N PRO A 181 -24.54 3.49 20.11
CA PRO A 181 -25.73 2.64 20.14
C PRO A 181 -26.72 2.91 19.00
N ARG A 182 -26.73 4.13 18.42
CA ARG A 182 -27.52 4.50 17.24
C ARG A 182 -27.20 3.63 16.02
N TRP A 183 -25.96 3.16 15.89
CA TRP A 183 -25.45 2.42 14.73
C TRP A 183 -25.27 0.93 14.98
N TYR A 184 -25.65 0.44 16.17
CA TYR A 184 -25.55 -0.98 16.48
C TYR A 184 -26.49 -1.81 15.61
N GLY A 185 -25.95 -2.81 14.93
CA GLY A 185 -26.67 -3.62 13.94
C GLY A 185 -27.00 -2.90 12.63
N TYR A 186 -26.44 -1.70 12.38
CA TYR A 186 -26.65 -0.98 11.12
C TYR A 186 -26.23 -1.85 9.92
N GLN A 187 -27.14 -1.97 8.95
CA GLN A 187 -26.90 -2.68 7.69
C GLN A 187 -26.82 -1.64 6.57
N PRO A 188 -25.64 -1.40 5.98
CA PRO A 188 -25.53 -0.51 4.84
C PRO A 188 -26.41 -0.99 3.69
N ALA A 189 -27.10 -0.07 3.01
CA ALA A 189 -27.77 -0.42 1.76
C ALA A 189 -26.75 -1.02 0.79
N PRO A 190 -27.09 -2.11 0.07
CA PRO A 190 -26.16 -2.74 -0.86
C PRO A 190 -25.68 -1.71 -1.89
N LYS A 191 -24.35 -1.53 -1.99
CA LYS A 191 -23.76 -0.66 -3.01
C LYS A 191 -24.18 -1.15 -4.39
N ALA A 192 -24.93 -0.33 -5.12
CA ALA A 192 -25.25 -0.57 -6.52
C ALA A 192 -23.93 -0.68 -7.31
N GLY A 193 -23.54 -1.90 -7.68
CA GLY A 193 -22.31 -2.18 -8.41
C GLY A 193 -21.60 -3.50 -8.08
N ALA A 194 -22.01 -4.23 -7.05
CA ALA A 194 -21.39 -5.52 -6.69
C ALA A 194 -22.16 -6.77 -7.18
N ALA A 195 -23.15 -6.62 -8.05
CA ALA A 195 -23.91 -7.74 -8.62
C ALA A 195 -23.87 -7.70 -10.15
N ALA A 196 -22.86 -8.36 -10.74
CA ALA A 196 -22.95 -9.12 -12.00
C ALA A 196 -21.56 -9.62 -12.42
N SER A 197 -21.06 -10.68 -11.78
CA SER A 197 -20.11 -11.59 -12.45
C SER A 197 -20.13 -12.95 -11.74
N SER A 198 -21.21 -13.70 -11.94
CA SER A 198 -21.18 -15.15 -11.72
C SER A 198 -22.40 -15.81 -12.35
N SER A 199 -22.33 -16.06 -13.65
CA SER A 199 -22.98 -17.23 -14.27
C SER A 199 -22.57 -17.35 -15.73
N GLN A 200 -21.61 -18.24 -16.00
CA GLN A 200 -21.74 -19.27 -17.04
C GLN A 200 -20.54 -20.22 -16.96
N THR A 201 -20.71 -21.28 -16.18
CA THR A 201 -19.96 -22.52 -16.35
C THR A 201 -20.62 -23.35 -17.44
N ALA A 202 -19.82 -23.64 -18.47
CA ALA A 202 -19.70 -24.88 -19.24
C ALA A 202 -20.96 -25.46 -19.93
N SER A 203 -20.82 -25.80 -21.22
CA SER A 203 -20.50 -27.20 -21.60
C SER A 203 -20.44 -27.49 -23.12
N ARG A 204 -19.45 -28.33 -23.47
CA ARG A 204 -19.34 -29.32 -24.57
C ARG A 204 -19.05 -28.76 -25.99
N VAL A 205 -18.26 -29.41 -26.84
CA VAL A 205 -18.24 -30.84 -27.23
C VAL A 205 -16.86 -31.26 -27.76
N ASP A 206 -16.38 -32.43 -27.36
CA ASP A 206 -15.29 -33.21 -27.99
C ASP A 206 -15.72 -33.82 -29.33
N ALA A 207 -14.81 -33.86 -30.32
CA ALA A 207 -14.95 -34.66 -31.54
C ALA A 207 -13.56 -35.05 -32.09
N PRO A 208 -13.44 -36.17 -32.85
CA PRO A 208 -12.48 -37.23 -32.54
C PRO A 208 -11.30 -37.37 -33.52
N ALA A 209 -10.36 -38.24 -33.14
CA ALA A 209 -9.23 -38.66 -33.96
C ALA A 209 -9.59 -39.80 -34.93
N SER A 210 -9.11 -39.71 -36.17
CA SER A 210 -8.77 -40.83 -37.05
C SER A 210 -8.03 -40.35 -38.31
N GLY A 211 -7.01 -41.10 -38.75
CA GLY A 211 -6.51 -41.07 -40.13
C GLY A 211 -5.00 -40.96 -40.30
N ASP A 212 -4.33 -42.11 -40.31
CA ASP A 212 -2.94 -42.39 -40.72
C ASP A 212 -2.77 -42.23 -42.25
N ASP A 213 -1.63 -41.72 -42.75
CA ASP A 213 -0.78 -42.42 -43.73
C ASP A 213 0.49 -41.63 -44.18
N THR A 214 1.63 -42.20 -43.81
CA THR A 214 2.89 -42.45 -44.56
C THR A 214 3.71 -41.42 -45.37
N LEU A 215 5.03 -41.47 -45.04
CA LEU A 215 6.27 -41.37 -45.84
C LEU A 215 6.61 -40.07 -46.61
N ALA A 216 7.75 -39.45 -46.25
CA ALA A 216 9.04 -39.70 -46.92
C ALA A 216 10.19 -38.75 -46.47
N HIS A 217 11.37 -39.35 -46.31
CA HIS A 217 12.73 -38.80 -46.55
C HIS A 217 13.28 -37.58 -45.76
N ARG A 218 14.18 -37.88 -44.80
CA ARG A 218 15.44 -37.14 -44.52
C ARG A 218 16.46 -37.39 -45.66
N PRO A 219 17.53 -36.59 -45.93
CA PRO A 219 18.40 -36.01 -44.89
C PRO A 219 19.22 -34.72 -45.20
N ASN A 220 19.86 -34.24 -44.13
CA ASN A 220 21.18 -33.58 -44.00
C ASN A 220 21.44 -32.10 -44.39
N GLY A 221 22.22 -31.44 -43.50
CA GLY A 221 22.95 -30.18 -43.72
C GLY A 221 23.16 -29.39 -42.42
N THR A 222 23.97 -29.86 -41.47
CA THR A 222 25.31 -29.31 -41.11
C THR A 222 25.54 -27.80 -41.29
N SER A 223 25.75 -27.14 -40.14
CA SER A 223 26.81 -26.20 -39.78
C SER A 223 27.13 -24.98 -40.66
N GLY A 224 27.03 -23.82 -40.03
CA GLY A 224 27.69 -22.55 -40.33
C GLY A 224 27.57 -21.63 -39.13
#